data_AF-A0A8S1IN46-F1
#
_entry.id   AF-A0A8S1IN46-F1
#
_cell.length_a   1.000
_cell.length_b   1.000
_cell.length_c   1.000
_cell.angle_alpha   90.00
_cell.angle_beta   90.00
_cell.angle_gamma   90.00
#
_symmetry.space_group_name_H-M   'P 1'
#
loop_
_entity.id
_entity.type
_entity.pdbx_description
1 polymer ?
#
loop_
_entity_poly.entity_id
_entity_poly.type
_entity_poly.pdbx_seq_one_letter_code
_entity_poly.pdbx_strand_id
1 'polypeptide(L)'
;MTASEDTSKSALEASLHSKKEHSYYYAHQRRATGEEPAPAPVHRVIQRSAPQATDHVEAVFSYQFMDGDKVAKVYVPMDGVGNLSNDLIESSFTEKSMNLQIRGMKQNRTMQLAVAELDGEIVPEGCYHRKMANKVVVTLKKKPTEDGHCISWRNLRK
;
A
#
# COMPACT_ATOMS: atom_id res chain seq x y z
N MET A 1 -62.04 -26.91 11.69
CA MET A 1 -60.79 -26.61 12.42
C MET A 1 -59.84 -27.76 12.22
N THR A 2 -58.78 -27.57 11.42
CA THR A 2 -57.48 -28.30 11.42
C THR A 2 -56.60 -27.55 10.40
N ALA A 3 -55.88 -26.51 10.83
CA ALA A 3 -54.51 -26.52 11.35
C ALA A 3 -53.47 -26.97 10.30
N SER A 4 -52.84 -25.95 9.71
CA SER A 4 -51.70 -26.00 8.80
C SER A 4 -50.41 -26.30 9.55
N GLU A 5 -49.56 -27.19 9.03
CA GLU A 5 -48.14 -27.26 9.41
C GLU A 5 -47.30 -27.54 8.15
N ASP A 6 -46.88 -26.46 7.49
CA ASP A 6 -45.87 -26.49 6.43
C ASP A 6 -44.49 -26.29 7.10
N THR A 7 -43.90 -27.38 7.60
CA THR A 7 -42.56 -27.35 8.19
C THR A 7 -41.54 -27.04 7.10
N SER A 8 -41.03 -25.81 7.11
CA SER A 8 -39.95 -25.32 6.25
C SER A 8 -38.66 -26.11 6.52
N LYS A 9 -38.42 -27.16 5.74
CA LYS A 9 -37.18 -27.95 5.80
C LYS A 9 -35.97 -27.05 5.52
N SER A 10 -34.94 -27.16 6.35
CA SER A 10 -33.72 -26.35 6.24
C SER A 10 -33.00 -26.61 4.92
N ALA A 11 -32.41 -25.57 4.31
CA ALA A 11 -31.62 -25.69 3.09
C ALA A 11 -30.50 -26.75 3.18
N LEU A 12 -30.03 -27.05 4.40
CA LEU A 12 -29.09 -28.12 4.71
C LEU A 12 -29.70 -29.52 4.54
N GLU A 13 -30.93 -29.74 5.00
CA GLU A 13 -31.63 -31.02 4.87
C GLU A 13 -32.01 -31.30 3.41
N ALA A 14 -32.44 -30.27 2.68
CA ALA A 14 -32.73 -30.37 1.24
C ALA A 14 -31.46 -30.76 0.45
N SER A 15 -30.30 -30.20 0.80
CA SER A 15 -29.02 -30.54 0.16
C SER A 15 -28.57 -31.97 0.48
N LEU A 16 -28.81 -32.47 1.70
CA LEU A 16 -28.48 -33.84 2.07
C LEU A 16 -29.37 -34.86 1.35
N HIS A 17 -30.66 -34.54 1.16
CA HIS A 17 -31.58 -35.41 0.45
C HIS A 17 -31.27 -35.49 -1.05
N SER A 18 -31.00 -34.34 -1.70
CA SER A 18 -30.61 -34.29 -3.11
C SER A 18 -29.29 -35.01 -3.40
N LYS A 19 -28.32 -34.95 -2.47
CA LYS A 19 -27.01 -35.61 -2.65
C LYS A 19 -27.04 -37.13 -2.42
N LYS A 20 -28.08 -37.67 -1.77
CA LYS A 20 -28.27 -39.13 -1.65
C LYS A 20 -28.69 -39.78 -2.97
N GLU A 21 -29.34 -39.03 -3.88
CA GLU A 21 -29.82 -39.58 -5.15
C GLU A 21 -28.73 -39.66 -6.23
N HIS A 22 -27.56 -39.03 -6.04
CA HIS A 22 -26.47 -39.00 -7.04
C HIS A 22 -25.15 -39.59 -6.53
N SER A 23 -25.17 -40.29 -5.40
CA SER A 23 -24.03 -41.11 -4.99
C SER A 23 -23.93 -42.34 -5.90
N TYR A 24 -23.24 -42.18 -7.03
CA TYR A 24 -22.75 -43.30 -7.83
C TYR A 24 -21.96 -44.25 -6.92
N TYR A 25 -22.52 -45.43 -6.67
CA TYR A 25 -21.80 -46.55 -6.10
C TYR A 25 -20.76 -47.01 -7.13
N TYR A 26 -19.54 -46.49 -7.05
CA TYR A 26 -18.40 -47.21 -7.61
C TYR A 26 -18.12 -48.41 -6.71
N ALA A 27 -18.65 -49.57 -7.11
CA ALA A 27 -18.25 -50.85 -6.57
C ALA A 27 -16.79 -51.11 -6.97
N HIS A 28 -15.85 -50.53 -6.24
CA HIS A 28 -14.45 -50.97 -6.31
C HIS A 28 -14.36 -52.30 -5.57
N GLN A 29 -14.62 -53.38 -6.30
CA GLN A 29 -14.24 -54.70 -5.87
C GLN A 29 -12.72 -54.68 -5.68
N ARG A 30 -12.25 -54.77 -4.44
CA ARG A 30 -10.83 -54.79 -4.10
C ARG A 30 -10.22 -56.01 -4.79
N ARG A 31 -9.46 -55.79 -5.86
CA ARG A 31 -8.57 -56.83 -6.38
C ARG A 31 -7.47 -57.00 -5.34
N ALA A 32 -7.28 -58.23 -4.86
CA ALA A 32 -6.16 -58.59 -4.01
C ALA A 32 -4.88 -58.64 -4.84
N THR A 33 -4.48 -57.50 -5.39
CA THR A 33 -3.12 -57.27 -5.87
C THR A 33 -2.36 -56.90 -4.60
N GLY A 34 -1.40 -57.71 -4.15
CA GLY A 34 -0.70 -57.58 -2.85
C GLY A 34 0.18 -56.34 -2.68
N GLU A 35 -0.25 -55.20 -3.22
CA GLU A 35 0.39 -53.91 -3.13
C GLU A 35 -0.23 -53.13 -1.97
N GLU A 36 0.63 -52.58 -1.11
CA GLU A 36 0.21 -51.87 0.10
C GLU A 36 -0.56 -50.60 -0.29
N PRO A 37 -1.75 -50.33 0.29
CA PRO A 37 -2.53 -49.15 -0.07
C PRO A 37 -1.73 -47.88 0.20
N ALA A 38 -1.68 -46.98 -0.79
CA ALA A 38 -0.92 -45.75 -0.71
C ALA A 38 -1.26 -44.96 0.57
N PRO A 39 -0.27 -44.41 1.28
CA PRO A 39 -0.51 -43.63 2.49
C PRO A 39 -1.40 -42.44 2.18
N ALA A 40 -2.37 -42.16 3.06
CA ALA A 40 -3.30 -41.06 2.88
C ALA A 40 -2.55 -39.73 2.72
N PRO A 41 -2.96 -38.84 1.80
CA PRO A 41 -2.30 -37.55 1.60
C PRO A 41 -2.38 -36.71 2.89
N VAL A 42 -1.23 -36.34 3.43
CA VAL A 42 -1.16 -35.50 4.63
C VAL A 42 -1.48 -34.05 4.24
N HIS A 43 -2.63 -33.55 4.65
CA HIS A 43 -3.01 -32.16 4.44
C HIS A 43 -2.16 -31.23 5.32
N ARG A 44 -1.24 -30.48 4.72
CA ARG A 44 -0.45 -29.46 5.42
C ARG A 44 -1.29 -28.20 5.60
N VAL A 45 -1.58 -27.84 6.85
CA VAL A 45 -2.33 -26.62 7.18
C VAL A 45 -1.48 -25.41 6.81
N ILE A 46 -1.95 -24.60 5.85
CA ILE A 46 -1.33 -23.31 5.52
C ILE A 46 -1.64 -22.36 6.67
N GLN A 47 -0.60 -21.96 7.40
CA GLN A 47 -0.71 -21.02 8.51
C GLN A 47 -1.17 -19.66 7.94
N ARG A 48 -2.36 -19.21 8.32
CA ARG A 48 -2.85 -17.86 7.95
C ARG A 48 -1.98 -16.84 8.67
N SER A 49 -1.15 -16.11 7.92
CA SER A 49 -0.52 -14.90 8.44
C SER A 49 -1.60 -13.93 8.89
N ALA A 50 -1.44 -13.36 10.08
CA ALA A 50 -2.35 -12.33 10.57
C ALA A 50 -2.39 -11.17 9.56
N PRO A 51 -3.55 -10.53 9.34
CA PRO A 51 -3.63 -9.36 8.48
C PRO A 51 -2.71 -8.28 9.06
N GLN A 52 -1.63 -7.96 8.35
CA GLN A 52 -0.82 -6.81 8.68
C GLN A 52 -1.71 -5.57 8.54
N ALA A 53 -1.74 -4.74 9.58
CA ALA A 53 -2.44 -3.47 9.56
C ALA A 53 -1.95 -2.69 8.34
N THR A 54 -2.83 -2.49 7.36
CA THR A 54 -2.53 -1.69 6.18
C THR A 54 -2.42 -0.25 6.64
N ASP A 55 -1.20 0.26 6.72
CA ASP A 55 -0.95 1.69 6.87
C ASP A 55 -1.50 2.37 5.62
N HIS A 56 -2.53 3.20 5.79
CA HIS A 56 -3.16 3.87 4.66
C HIS A 56 -2.29 5.05 4.25
N VAL A 57 -1.67 4.94 3.07
CA VAL A 57 -0.87 6.01 2.49
C VAL A 57 -1.79 6.98 1.74
N GLU A 58 -1.91 8.21 2.21
CA GLU A 58 -2.63 9.30 1.55
C GLU A 58 -1.65 10.17 0.75
N ALA A 59 -1.89 10.31 -0.55
CA ALA A 59 -1.09 11.19 -1.38
C ALA A 59 -1.39 12.67 -1.07
N VAL A 60 -0.33 13.46 -0.90
CA VAL A 60 -0.43 14.92 -0.73
C VAL A 60 -0.45 15.59 -2.10
N PHE A 61 -1.57 16.22 -2.44
CA PHE A 61 -1.73 16.93 -3.71
C PHE A 61 -1.57 18.45 -3.58
N SER A 62 -1.72 19.00 -2.37
CA SER A 62 -1.56 20.43 -2.12
C SER A 62 -0.12 20.76 -1.78
N TYR A 63 0.56 21.44 -2.70
CA TYR A 63 1.89 21.99 -2.49
C TYR A 63 2.04 23.26 -3.31
N GLN A 64 2.98 24.12 -2.90
CA GLN A 64 3.42 25.27 -3.67
C GLN A 64 4.87 25.05 -4.05
N PHE A 65 5.21 25.41 -5.28
CA PHE A 65 6.55 25.27 -5.81
C PHE A 65 7.12 26.65 -6.10
N MET A 66 8.38 26.86 -5.74
CA MET A 66 9.11 28.07 -6.06
C MET A 66 10.44 27.69 -6.68
N ASP A 67 10.60 28.08 -7.94
CA ASP A 67 11.84 27.91 -8.66
C ASP A 67 12.86 28.96 -8.20
N GLY A 68 14.10 28.53 -8.06
CA GLY A 68 15.23 29.42 -7.85
C GLY A 68 16.40 28.99 -8.71
N ASP A 69 17.41 29.85 -8.85
CA ASP A 69 18.52 29.61 -9.78
C ASP A 69 19.24 28.30 -9.46
N LYS A 70 19.70 28.14 -8.21
CA LYS A 70 20.48 26.97 -7.77
C LYS A 70 19.67 25.94 -6.99
N VAL A 71 18.54 26.37 -6.42
CA VAL A 71 17.72 25.55 -5.53
C VAL A 71 16.24 25.75 -5.84
N ALA A 72 15.49 24.67 -5.81
CA ALA A 72 14.04 24.69 -5.91
C ALA A 72 13.44 24.46 -4.51
N LYS A 73 12.38 25.19 -4.15
CA LYS A 73 11.71 25.03 -2.85
C LYS A 73 10.28 24.56 -3.03
N VAL A 74 9.92 23.50 -2.32
CA VAL A 74 8.56 22.97 -2.27
C VAL A 74 8.00 23.26 -0.89
N TYR A 75 6.90 24.00 -0.84
CA TYR A 75 6.15 24.29 0.38
C TYR A 75 4.93 23.38 0.44
N VAL A 76 4.89 22.51 1.43
CA VAL A 76 3.75 21.63 1.68
C VAL A 76 2.98 22.21 2.86
N PRO A 77 1.86 22.92 2.63
CA PRO A 77 1.03 23.44 3.71
C PRO A 77 0.40 22.27 4.47
N MET A 78 0.63 22.22 5.78
CA MET A 78 0.13 21.16 6.64
C MET A 78 0.00 21.67 8.07
N ASP A 79 -1.25 21.91 8.49
CA ASP A 79 -1.56 22.45 9.80
C ASP A 79 -1.25 21.44 10.90
N GLY A 80 -0.56 21.88 11.95
CA GLY A 80 -0.20 21.02 13.09
C GLY A 80 1.05 20.18 12.89
N VAL A 81 1.72 20.26 11.73
CA VAL A 81 2.97 19.52 11.49
C VAL A 81 4.09 19.93 12.46
N GLY A 82 4.07 21.17 12.96
CA GLY A 82 5.03 21.66 13.95
C GLY A 82 5.04 20.87 15.26
N ASN A 83 3.91 20.26 15.63
CA ASN A 83 3.76 19.50 16.87
C ASN A 83 4.29 18.06 16.75
N LEU A 84 4.57 17.58 15.53
CA LEU A 84 5.12 16.25 15.32
C LEU A 84 6.61 16.20 15.64
N SER A 85 7.10 15.05 16.08
CA SER A 85 8.55 14.82 16.18
C SER A 85 9.17 14.80 14.79
N ASN A 86 10.44 15.19 14.69
CA ASN A 86 11.16 15.16 13.41
C ASN A 86 11.34 13.73 12.91
N ASP A 87 11.34 12.73 13.79
CA ASP A 87 11.50 11.31 13.46
C ASP A 87 10.30 10.76 12.67
N LEU A 88 9.15 11.44 12.70
CA LEU A 88 7.96 11.07 11.94
C LEU A 88 7.96 11.64 10.51
N ILE A 89 8.93 12.50 10.19
CA ILE A 89 9.09 13.13 8.87
C ILE A 89 10.31 12.53 8.20
N GLU A 90 10.08 11.73 7.17
CA GLU A 90 11.12 11.10 6.39
C GLU A 90 11.16 11.72 5.00
N SER A 91 12.34 12.03 4.51
CA SER A 91 12.54 12.50 3.14
C SER A 91 13.61 11.68 2.46
N SER A 92 13.28 11.10 1.31
CA SER A 92 14.23 10.43 0.43
C SER A 92 14.31 11.15 -0.91
N PHE A 93 15.53 11.31 -1.41
CA PHE A 93 15.83 12.03 -2.64
C PHE A 93 16.66 11.12 -3.54
N THR A 94 16.33 11.12 -4.83
CA THR A 94 17.16 10.51 -5.87
C THR A 94 17.48 11.57 -6.93
N GLU A 95 18.25 11.22 -7.95
CA GLU A 95 18.68 12.18 -8.98
C GLU A 95 17.53 12.87 -9.72
N LYS A 96 16.38 12.20 -9.87
CA LYS A 96 15.20 12.69 -10.60
C LYS A 96 13.88 12.49 -9.86
N SER A 97 13.92 12.07 -8.60
CA SER A 97 12.70 11.84 -7.83
C SER A 97 12.85 12.32 -6.40
N MET A 98 11.74 12.62 -5.76
CA MET A 98 11.69 12.91 -4.33
C MET A 98 10.49 12.25 -3.69
N ASN A 99 10.65 11.88 -2.43
CA ASN A 99 9.59 11.32 -1.62
C ASN A 99 9.65 11.93 -0.22
N LEU A 100 8.55 12.55 0.20
CA LEU A 100 8.38 13.07 1.55
C LEU A 100 7.24 12.29 2.20
N GLN A 101 7.53 11.60 3.29
CA GLN A 101 6.56 10.88 4.11
C GLN A 101 6.41 11.58 5.46
N ILE A 102 5.16 11.80 5.86
CA ILE A 102 4.80 12.43 7.13
C ILE A 102 3.84 11.48 7.84
N ARG A 103 4.30 10.94 8.96
CA ARG A 103 3.54 10.01 9.81
C ARG A 103 2.95 10.75 11.01
N GLY A 104 1.92 10.18 11.63
CA GLY A 104 1.39 10.66 12.92
C GLY A 104 0.46 11.88 12.87
N MET A 105 0.09 12.38 11.68
CA MET A 105 -0.92 13.44 11.53
C MET A 105 -2.33 12.97 11.88
N LYS A 106 -2.69 11.77 11.43
CA LYS A 106 -3.98 11.11 11.69
C LYS A 106 -3.69 9.67 12.13
N GLN A 107 -4.55 9.10 12.96
CA GLN A 107 -4.44 7.71 13.38
C GLN A 107 -4.45 6.80 12.14
N ASN A 108 -3.41 5.97 12.00
CA ASN A 108 -3.23 4.98 10.93
C ASN A 108 -3.23 5.56 9.49
N ARG A 109 -2.77 6.81 9.31
CA ARG A 109 -2.56 7.38 7.97
C ARG A 109 -1.18 8.00 7.86
N THR A 110 -0.47 7.60 6.81
CA THR A 110 0.80 8.19 6.41
C THR A 110 0.55 9.10 5.22
N MET A 111 0.87 10.38 5.34
CA MET A 111 0.75 11.32 4.23
C MET A 111 2.04 11.30 3.41
N GLN A 112 1.94 11.16 2.10
CA GLN A 112 3.10 11.03 1.22
C GLN A 112 3.03 11.99 0.04
N LEU A 113 4.06 12.81 -0.13
CA LEU A 113 4.32 13.56 -1.35
C LEU A 113 5.43 12.85 -2.13
N ALA A 114 5.03 11.99 -3.06
CA ALA A 114 5.94 11.35 -4.00
C ALA A 114 5.91 12.08 -5.35
N VAL A 115 7.09 12.36 -5.88
CA VAL A 115 7.31 12.87 -7.24
C VAL A 115 8.29 11.93 -7.92
N ALA A 116 7.78 11.12 -8.84
CA ALA A 116 8.56 10.09 -9.52
C ALA A 116 9.53 10.68 -10.56
N GLU A 117 9.11 11.75 -11.26
CA GLU A 117 9.90 12.42 -12.29
C GLU A 117 9.87 13.93 -12.05
N LEU A 118 11.02 14.46 -11.62
CA LEU A 118 11.31 15.88 -11.51
C LEU A 118 11.65 16.44 -12.89
N ASP A 119 11.40 17.74 -13.08
CA ASP A 119 11.68 18.46 -14.34
C ASP A 119 13.18 18.48 -14.69
N GLY A 120 14.05 18.45 -13.67
CA GLY A 120 15.49 18.39 -13.84
C GLY A 120 16.20 17.54 -12.79
N GLU A 121 17.51 17.34 -12.99
CA GLU A 121 18.34 16.58 -12.08
C GLU A 121 18.66 17.36 -10.81
N ILE A 122 18.69 16.65 -9.68
CA ILE A 122 19.07 17.18 -8.38
C ILE A 122 20.29 16.47 -7.81
N VAL A 123 20.92 17.10 -6.82
CA VAL A 123 22.00 16.52 -6.03
C VAL A 123 21.40 16.06 -4.69
N PRO A 124 21.15 14.75 -4.49
CA PRO A 124 20.44 14.25 -3.31
C PRO A 124 21.10 14.64 -1.99
N GLU A 125 22.43 14.67 -1.96
CA GLU A 125 23.23 15.06 -0.77
C GLU A 125 23.01 16.51 -0.33
N GLY A 126 22.62 17.39 -1.26
CA GLY A 126 22.32 18.79 -0.98
C GLY A 126 20.84 19.06 -0.70
N CYS A 127 20.00 18.03 -0.78
CA CYS A 127 18.56 18.14 -0.56
C CYS A 127 18.23 17.88 0.91
N TYR A 128 17.32 18.67 1.47
CA TYR A 128 16.89 18.52 2.85
C TYR A 128 15.46 19.03 3.03
N HIS A 129 14.79 18.55 4.07
CA HIS A 129 13.50 19.09 4.49
C HIS A 129 13.68 19.93 5.76
N ARG A 130 12.83 20.94 5.92
CA ARG A 130 12.75 21.76 7.12
C ARG A 130 11.30 21.81 7.57
N LYS A 131 11.07 21.38 8.82
CA LYS A 131 9.77 21.51 9.48
C LYS A 131 9.55 22.95 9.95
N MET A 132 8.36 23.48 9.71
CA MET A 132 7.85 24.71 10.30
C MET A 132 6.52 24.44 11.00
N ALA A 133 5.93 25.45 11.66
CA ALA A 133 4.70 25.26 12.44
C ALA A 133 3.52 24.69 11.62
N ASN A 134 3.26 25.27 10.44
CA ASN A 134 2.11 24.91 9.58
C ASN A 134 2.52 24.47 8.18
N LYS A 135 3.81 24.21 7.95
CA LYS A 135 4.31 23.79 6.64
C LYS A 135 5.60 23.00 6.73
N VAL A 136 5.82 22.12 5.77
CA VAL A 136 7.11 21.49 5.52
C VAL A 136 7.73 22.13 4.29
N VAL A 137 8.98 22.57 4.40
CA VAL A 137 9.72 23.15 3.28
C VAL A 137 10.78 22.17 2.83
N VAL A 138 10.64 21.64 1.63
CA VAL A 138 11.65 20.79 1.00
C VAL A 138 12.52 21.66 0.12
N THR A 139 13.82 21.64 0.35
CA THR A 139 14.81 22.34 -0.46
C THR A 139 15.52 21.32 -1.34
N LEU A 140 15.40 21.50 -2.65
CA LEU A 140 16.00 20.64 -3.67
C LEU A 140 17.19 21.38 -4.29
N LYS A 141 18.39 20.81 -4.18
CA LYS A 141 19.58 21.37 -4.83
C LYS A 141 19.64 20.89 -6.27
N LYS A 142 19.56 21.82 -7.22
CA LYS A 142 19.64 21.49 -8.65
C LYS A 142 21.05 21.06 -9.01
N LYS A 143 21.17 20.10 -9.92
CA LYS A 143 22.43 19.72 -10.52
C LYS A 143 22.80 20.75 -11.60
N PRO A 144 23.99 21.38 -11.53
CA PRO A 144 24.45 22.26 -12.59
C PRO A 144 24.80 21.43 -13.83
N THR A 145 24.49 21.98 -15.00
CA THR A 145 24.95 21.46 -16.30
C THR A 145 26.45 21.75 -16.47
N GLU A 146 27.08 21.17 -17.49
CA GLU A 146 28.50 21.39 -17.83
C GLU A 146 28.84 22.89 -18.01
N ASP A 147 27.90 23.70 -18.50
CA ASP A 147 28.02 25.16 -18.64
C ASP A 147 27.86 25.93 -17.31
N GLY A 148 27.70 25.25 -16.17
CA GLY A 148 27.49 25.85 -14.85
C GLY A 148 26.09 26.43 -14.62
N HIS A 149 25.21 26.37 -15.61
CA HIS A 149 23.81 26.77 -15.50
C HIS A 149 22.94 25.65 -14.95
N CYS A 150 21.95 26.00 -14.14
CA CYS A 150 20.92 25.08 -13.70
C CYS A 150 19.68 25.22 -14.59
N ILE A 151 19.04 24.10 -14.89
CA ILE A 151 17.77 24.08 -15.64
C ILE A 151 16.71 24.81 -14.81
N SER A 152 15.97 25.73 -15.44
CA SER A 152 14.80 26.35 -14.82
C SER A 152 13.62 25.39 -14.88
N TRP A 153 12.97 25.20 -13.75
CA TRP A 153 11.88 24.23 -13.62
C TRP A 153 10.56 24.94 -13.83
N ARG A 154 9.78 24.49 -14.81
CA ARG A 154 8.43 25.04 -15.04
C ARG A 154 7.41 24.51 -14.03
N ASN A 155 7.58 23.25 -13.67
CA ASN A 155 6.74 22.54 -12.73
C ASN A 155 7.61 21.69 -11.82
N LEU A 156 7.06 21.27 -10.67
CA LEU A 156 7.72 20.28 -9.83
C LEU A 156 7.73 18.89 -10.47
N ARG A 157 6.66 18.57 -11.21
CA ARG A 157 6.48 17.31 -11.94
C ARG A 157 6.60 17.61 -13.43
N LYS A 158 7.27 16.73 -14.16
CA LYS A 158 7.33 16.78 -15.61
C LYS A 158 6.02 16.32 -16.26
#